data_AF-A0A150HFM5-F1
#
_entry.id   AF-A0A150HFM5-F1
#
_cell.length_a   1.000
_cell.length_b   1.000
_cell.length_c   1.000
_cell.angle_alpha   90.00
_cell.angle_beta   90.00
_cell.angle_gamma   90.00
#
_symmetry.space_group_name_H-M   'P 1'
#
loop_
_entity.id
_entity.type
_entity.pdbx_description
1 polymer ?
#
loop_
_entity_poly.entity_id
_entity_poly.type
_entity_poly.pdbx_seq_one_letter_code
_entity_poly.pdbx_strand_id
1 'polypeptide(L)'
;MSPPQHSRLDDYRAQAEKLSDELIATIPATLAGTTGALNSRMTLGADISSHEDADAPAWWNVDRSVTPAPVANAAKDVAAAMAAHLTAGGWSEKNVRADGERTIDGYRKDGWYVEIAWYSTAPGKAEALDLAIVSPQTVRGDH
;
A
#
# COMPACT_ATOMS: atom_id res chain seq x y z
N MET A 1 -14.83 -1.31 -35.38
CA MET A 1 -14.89 -1.36 -33.90
C MET A 1 -13.47 -1.16 -33.42
N SER A 2 -13.17 -0.01 -32.82
CA SER A 2 -11.87 0.18 -32.16
C SER A 2 -11.82 -0.74 -30.94
N PRO A 3 -10.68 -1.39 -30.65
CA PRO A 3 -10.54 -2.17 -29.42
C PRO A 3 -10.75 -1.26 -28.20
N PRO A 4 -11.27 -1.79 -27.08
CA PRO A 4 -11.39 -1.01 -25.84
C PRO A 4 -9.99 -0.47 -25.49
N GLN A 5 -9.88 0.83 -25.27
CA GLN A 5 -8.61 1.43 -24.87
C GLN A 5 -8.31 0.95 -23.45
N HIS A 6 -7.22 0.21 -23.29
CA HIS A 6 -6.74 -0.23 -21.98
C HIS A 6 -6.42 0.99 -21.13
N SER A 7 -7.21 1.24 -20.08
CA SER A 7 -6.97 2.37 -19.18
C SER A 7 -5.72 2.11 -18.35
N ARG A 8 -4.88 3.13 -18.16
CA ARG A 8 -3.71 3.03 -17.26
C ARG A 8 -4.11 2.67 -15.83
N LEU A 9 -5.37 2.88 -15.44
CA LEU A 9 -5.87 2.46 -14.14
C LEU A 9 -5.88 0.94 -13.95
N ASP A 10 -6.18 0.16 -15.00
CA ASP A 10 -6.15 -1.30 -14.89
C ASP A 10 -4.72 -1.82 -14.73
N ASP A 11 -3.76 -1.18 -15.41
CA ASP A 11 -2.33 -1.44 -15.20
C ASP A 11 -1.89 -1.09 -13.78
N TYR A 12 -2.32 0.06 -13.26
CA TYR A 12 -2.01 0.48 -11.90
C TYR A 12 -2.67 -0.39 -10.85
N ARG A 13 -3.87 -0.88 -11.10
CA ARG A 13 -4.50 -1.90 -10.26
C ARG A 13 -3.61 -3.12 -10.15
N ALA A 14 -3.27 -3.74 -11.28
CA ALA A 14 -2.48 -4.97 -11.29
C ALA A 14 -1.11 -4.75 -10.64
N GLN A 15 -0.47 -3.61 -10.89
CA GLN A 15 0.82 -3.25 -10.28
C GLN A 15 0.72 -3.04 -8.77
N ALA A 16 -0.33 -2.35 -8.29
CA ALA A 16 -0.53 -2.10 -6.86
C ALA A 16 -0.84 -3.40 -6.09
N GLU A 17 -1.69 -4.27 -6.65
CA GLU A 17 -2.02 -5.57 -6.06
C GLU A 17 -0.79 -6.46 -6.01
N LYS A 18 -0.01 -6.52 -7.11
CA LYS A 18 1.25 -7.26 -7.15
C LYS A 18 2.26 -6.75 -6.13
N LEU A 19 2.44 -5.43 -6.02
CA LEU A 19 3.34 -4.85 -5.03
C LEU A 19 2.90 -5.17 -3.59
N SER A 20 1.59 -5.22 -3.33
CA SER A 20 1.07 -5.68 -2.04
C SER A 20 1.49 -7.12 -1.74
N ASP A 21 1.28 -8.03 -2.70
CA ASP A 21 1.67 -9.44 -2.52
C ASP A 21 3.18 -9.62 -2.38
N GLU A 22 3.98 -8.86 -3.13
CA GLU A 22 5.45 -8.85 -3.00
C GLU A 22 5.88 -8.42 -1.60
N LEU A 23 5.29 -7.35 -1.05
CA LEU A 23 5.60 -6.89 0.30
C LEU A 23 5.16 -7.88 1.38
N ILE A 24 4.00 -8.51 1.24
CA ILE A 24 3.56 -9.58 2.14
C ILE A 24 4.53 -10.77 2.10
N ALA A 25 5.06 -11.13 0.93
CA ALA A 25 6.01 -12.22 0.79
C ALA A 25 7.37 -11.95 1.47
N THR A 26 7.66 -10.70 1.85
CA THR A 26 8.88 -10.36 2.62
C THR A 26 8.78 -10.72 4.09
N ILE A 27 7.57 -10.99 4.60
CA ILE A 27 7.35 -11.31 6.02
C ILE A 27 8.11 -12.59 6.38
N PRO A 28 9.04 -12.53 7.35
CA PRO A 28 9.75 -13.72 7.80
C PRO A 28 8.77 -14.79 8.30
N ALA A 29 9.01 -16.06 7.95
CA ALA A 29 8.12 -17.17 8.35
C ALA A 29 7.92 -17.27 9.88
N THR A 30 8.90 -16.83 10.66
CA THR A 30 8.84 -16.77 12.13
C THR A 30 7.90 -15.69 12.67
N LEU A 31 7.59 -14.68 11.86
CA LEU A 31 6.70 -13.56 12.19
C LEU A 31 5.35 -13.65 11.46
N ALA A 32 5.18 -14.64 10.57
CA ALA A 32 3.96 -14.84 9.82
C ALA A 32 2.77 -15.01 10.77
N GLY A 33 1.71 -14.24 10.50
CA GLY A 33 0.44 -14.33 11.21
C GLY A 33 -0.70 -14.35 10.22
N THR A 34 -1.72 -13.51 10.44
CA THR A 34 -2.87 -13.41 9.54
C THR A 34 -2.75 -12.19 8.64
N THR A 35 -3.00 -12.38 7.35
CA THR A 35 -3.16 -11.27 6.40
C THR A 35 -4.64 -11.01 6.17
N GLY A 36 -5.06 -9.76 6.32
CA GLY A 36 -6.42 -9.30 6.05
C GLY A 36 -6.77 -9.35 4.56
N ALA A 37 -8.04 -9.12 4.27
CA ALA A 37 -8.53 -9.00 2.91
C ALA A 37 -7.85 -7.82 2.19
N LEU A 38 -7.63 -8.01 0.89
CA LEU A 38 -7.11 -6.98 0.00
C LEU A 38 -8.23 -6.01 -0.37
N ASN A 39 -8.11 -4.75 0.03
CA ASN A 39 -9.03 -3.69 -0.39
C ASN A 39 -8.42 -2.94 -1.57
N SER A 40 -8.89 -3.23 -2.78
CA SER A 40 -8.37 -2.67 -4.03
C SER A 40 -9.43 -1.80 -4.69
N ARG A 41 -9.18 -0.49 -4.84
CA ARG A 41 -10.17 0.46 -5.37
C ARG A 41 -9.57 1.63 -6.13
N MET A 42 -10.30 2.11 -7.13
CA MET A 42 -10.08 3.43 -7.73
C MET A 42 -10.46 4.53 -6.72
N THR A 43 -9.78 5.67 -6.79
CA THR A 43 -10.19 6.90 -6.11
C THR A 43 -10.11 8.07 -7.09
N LEU A 44 -11.10 8.96 -7.00
CA LEU A 44 -11.24 10.16 -7.82
C LEU A 44 -10.74 11.39 -7.05
N GLY A 45 -10.24 12.39 -7.78
CA GLY A 45 -9.87 13.70 -7.21
C GLY A 45 -11.03 14.42 -6.52
N ALA A 46 -10.72 15.24 -5.52
CA ALA A 46 -11.69 15.89 -4.64
C ALA A 46 -12.67 16.88 -5.31
N ASP A 47 -12.42 17.29 -6.56
CA ASP A 47 -13.20 18.33 -7.26
C ASP A 47 -14.22 17.77 -8.29
N ILE A 48 -14.47 16.47 -8.31
CA ILE A 48 -15.24 15.84 -9.40
C ILE A 48 -16.63 15.47 -8.90
N SER A 49 -17.58 16.39 -9.09
CA SER A 49 -18.99 16.20 -8.75
C SER A 49 -19.76 15.33 -9.77
N SER A 50 -19.17 14.99 -10.92
CA SER A 50 -19.77 14.13 -11.95
C SER A 50 -18.94 12.87 -12.19
N HIS A 51 -19.51 11.71 -11.87
CA HIS A 51 -18.93 10.37 -12.11
C HIS A 51 -18.76 10.03 -13.61
N GLU A 52 -18.97 10.98 -14.53
CA GLU A 52 -19.08 10.72 -15.97
C GLU A 52 -17.89 11.24 -16.77
N ASP A 53 -17.03 12.10 -16.22
CA ASP A 53 -15.90 12.69 -16.96
C ASP A 53 -14.71 11.71 -17.10
N ALA A 54 -14.43 11.23 -18.31
CA ALA A 54 -13.33 10.30 -18.58
C ALA A 54 -11.95 10.92 -18.33
N ASP A 55 -11.83 12.25 -18.37
CA ASP A 55 -10.61 13.01 -18.11
C ASP A 55 -10.41 13.31 -16.61
N ALA A 56 -11.36 12.86 -15.77
CA ALA A 56 -11.30 12.98 -14.32
C ALA A 56 -9.97 12.43 -13.74
N PRO A 57 -9.22 13.23 -12.95
CA PRO A 57 -8.11 12.75 -12.16
C PRO A 57 -8.49 11.54 -11.30
N ALA A 58 -7.77 10.45 -11.50
CA ALA A 58 -8.00 9.19 -10.82
C ALA A 58 -6.68 8.49 -10.47
N TRP A 59 -6.69 7.68 -9.43
CA TRP A 59 -5.58 6.82 -9.04
C TRP A 59 -6.10 5.53 -8.40
N TRP A 60 -5.22 4.55 -8.28
CA TRP A 60 -5.53 3.27 -7.64
C TRP A 60 -4.99 3.23 -6.21
N ASN A 61 -5.77 2.66 -5.30
CA ASN A 61 -5.38 2.45 -3.90
C ASN A 61 -5.55 0.96 -3.56
N VAL A 62 -4.54 0.44 -2.89
CA VAL A 62 -4.58 -0.88 -2.25
C VAL A 62 -4.31 -0.70 -0.77
N ASP A 63 -5.26 -1.11 0.07
CA ASP A 63 -5.11 -1.18 1.52
C ASP A 63 -5.12 -2.64 1.98
N ARG A 64 -4.21 -3.01 2.88
CA ARG A 64 -4.14 -4.36 3.45
C ARG A 64 -3.60 -4.32 4.87
N SER A 65 -4.27 -5.02 5.79
CA SER A 65 -3.75 -5.18 7.16
C SER A 65 -3.05 -6.52 7.33
N VAL A 66 -2.00 -6.54 8.15
CA VAL A 66 -1.25 -7.72 8.55
C VAL A 66 -1.23 -7.77 10.07
N THR A 67 -1.65 -8.88 10.66
CA THR A 67 -1.46 -9.13 12.09
C THR A 67 -0.37 -10.17 12.23
N PRO A 68 0.87 -9.78 12.61
CA PRO A 68 1.99 -10.70 12.77
C PRO A 68 1.77 -11.69 13.94
N ALA A 69 2.68 -12.65 14.08
CA ALA A 69 2.74 -13.52 15.24
C ALA A 69 2.82 -12.70 16.56
N PRO A 70 2.23 -13.16 17.67
CA PRO A 70 2.15 -12.44 18.96
C PRO A 70 3.49 -12.45 19.73
N VAL A 71 4.57 -12.07 19.08
CA VAL A 71 5.91 -11.94 19.67
C VAL A 71 6.28 -10.46 19.80
N ALA A 72 7.17 -10.14 20.73
CA ALA A 72 7.59 -8.76 20.95
C ALA A 72 8.18 -8.17 19.66
N ASN A 73 7.78 -6.94 19.33
CA ASN A 73 8.23 -6.17 18.16
C ASN A 73 7.88 -6.76 16.79
N ALA A 74 6.97 -7.74 16.70
CA ALA A 74 6.67 -8.41 15.44
C ALA A 74 6.23 -7.43 14.33
N ALA A 75 5.37 -6.46 14.64
CA ALA A 75 4.92 -5.45 13.67
C ALA A 75 6.06 -4.55 13.18
N LYS A 76 6.94 -4.14 14.10
CA LYS A 76 8.15 -3.37 13.76
C LYS A 76 9.09 -4.18 12.86
N ASP A 77 9.33 -5.44 13.17
CA ASP A 77 10.25 -6.28 12.42
C ASP A 77 9.68 -6.63 11.04
N VAL A 78 8.36 -6.79 10.91
CA VAL A 78 7.68 -6.90 9.62
C VAL A 78 7.81 -5.60 8.82
N ALA A 79 7.56 -4.44 9.43
CA ALA A 79 7.74 -3.14 8.77
C ALA A 79 9.17 -2.97 8.26
N ALA A 80 10.17 -3.35 9.06
CA ALA A 80 11.58 -3.29 8.69
C ALA A 80 11.91 -4.22 7.50
N ALA A 81 11.32 -5.43 7.43
CA ALA A 81 11.51 -6.33 6.30
C ALA A 81 10.94 -5.75 4.99
N MET A 82 9.73 -5.19 5.05
CA MET A 82 9.10 -4.50 3.91
C MET A 82 9.92 -3.27 3.49
N ALA A 83 10.36 -2.45 4.45
CA ALA A 83 11.20 -1.28 4.22
C ALA A 83 12.53 -1.63 3.53
N ALA A 84 13.19 -2.70 3.97
CA ALA A 84 14.42 -3.19 3.36
C ALA A 84 14.19 -3.61 1.90
N HIS A 85 13.08 -4.31 1.62
CA HIS A 85 12.70 -4.69 0.27
C HIS A 85 12.45 -3.49 -0.64
N LEU A 86 11.68 -2.50 -0.16
CA LEU A 86 11.42 -1.25 -0.89
C LEU A 86 12.72 -0.50 -1.18
N THR A 87 13.59 -0.34 -0.18
CA THR A 87 14.87 0.35 -0.34
C THR A 87 15.78 -0.37 -1.34
N ALA A 88 15.85 -1.71 -1.28
CA ALA A 88 16.57 -2.52 -2.26
C ALA A 88 15.97 -2.39 -3.68
N GLY A 89 14.66 -2.18 -3.80
CA GLY A 89 13.95 -1.88 -5.03
C GLY A 89 14.10 -0.43 -5.53
N GLY A 90 14.92 0.40 -4.86
CA GLY A 90 15.18 1.79 -5.23
C GLY A 90 14.11 2.79 -4.80
N TRP A 91 13.23 2.42 -3.87
CA TRP A 91 12.30 3.36 -3.27
C TRP A 91 13.03 4.29 -2.30
N SER A 92 12.65 5.56 -2.29
CA SER A 92 13.19 6.54 -1.35
C SER A 92 12.26 6.69 -0.15
N GLU A 93 12.79 6.46 1.04
CA GLU A 93 12.12 6.85 2.28
C GLU A 93 11.99 8.37 2.33
N LYS A 94 10.78 8.86 2.59
CA LYS A 94 10.44 10.29 2.53
C LYS A 94 9.96 10.80 3.87
N ASN A 95 9.17 10.01 4.59
CA ASN A 95 8.50 10.43 5.81
C ASN A 95 8.50 9.31 6.84
N VAL A 96 8.99 9.60 8.04
CA VAL A 96 8.70 8.80 9.23
C VAL A 96 8.01 9.71 10.21
N ARG A 97 6.82 9.33 10.66
CA ARG A 97 6.08 10.09 11.69
C ARG A 97 5.56 9.16 12.77
N ALA A 98 5.65 9.61 14.01
CA ALA A 98 4.95 9.01 15.13
C ALA A 98 3.56 9.67 15.27
N ASP A 99 2.53 8.85 15.45
CA ASP A 99 1.14 9.23 15.70
C ASP A 99 0.65 8.44 16.92
N GLY A 100 0.87 8.99 18.12
CA GLY A 100 0.66 8.28 19.37
C GLY A 100 1.56 7.04 19.48
N GLU A 101 0.95 5.86 19.58
CA GLU A 101 1.64 4.56 19.65
C GLU A 101 1.99 3.97 18.26
N ARG A 102 1.53 4.63 17.19
CA ARG A 102 1.71 4.23 15.80
C ARG A 102 2.92 4.93 15.20
N THR A 103 3.74 4.20 14.46
CA THR A 103 4.77 4.76 13.57
C THR A 103 4.32 4.55 12.14
N ILE A 104 4.59 5.54 11.27
CA ILE A 104 4.19 5.53 9.88
C ILE A 104 5.41 5.83 9.01
N ASP A 105 5.81 4.85 8.21
CA ASP A 105 6.93 4.92 7.27
C ASP A 105 6.40 5.10 5.84
N GLY A 106 6.86 6.14 5.15
CA GLY A 106 6.40 6.52 3.82
C GLY A 106 7.50 6.45 2.76
N TYR A 107 7.24 5.74 1.66
CA TYR A 107 8.18 5.49 0.57
C TYR A 107 7.63 6.00 -0.76
N ARG A 108 8.49 6.54 -1.62
CA ARG A 108 8.12 7.00 -2.97
C ARG A 108 9.06 6.50 -4.05
N LYS A 109 8.48 6.24 -5.22
CA LYS A 109 9.20 5.88 -6.45
C LYS A 109 8.32 6.17 -7.68
N ASP A 110 8.83 6.90 -8.67
CA ASP A 110 8.15 7.10 -9.95
C ASP A 110 6.67 7.54 -9.85
N GLY A 111 6.35 8.41 -8.87
CA GLY A 111 4.99 8.89 -8.60
C GLY A 111 4.14 7.97 -7.72
N TRP A 112 4.58 6.75 -7.44
CA TRP A 112 3.97 5.86 -6.47
C TRP A 112 4.26 6.28 -5.02
N TYR A 113 3.36 5.91 -4.13
CA TYR A 113 3.52 6.04 -2.69
C TYR A 113 3.14 4.75 -1.97
N VAL A 114 3.97 4.34 -1.01
CA VAL A 114 3.69 3.25 -0.07
C VAL A 114 3.75 3.79 1.34
N GLU A 115 2.75 3.48 2.16
CA GLU A 115 2.71 3.77 3.58
C GLU A 115 2.64 2.47 4.37
N ILE A 116 3.54 2.33 5.35
CA ILE A 116 3.59 1.20 6.28
C ILE A 116 3.35 1.76 7.68
N ALA A 117 2.22 1.45 8.27
CA ALA A 117 1.85 1.94 9.58
C ALA A 117 1.82 0.80 10.60
N TRP A 118 2.62 0.90 11.64
CA TRP A 118 2.83 -0.18 12.61
C TRP A 118 2.88 0.34 14.04
N TYR A 119 2.64 -0.53 15.00
CA TYR A 119 2.64 -0.18 16.42
C TYR A 119 3.83 -0.83 17.14
N SER A 120 4.37 -0.11 18.12
CA SER A 120 5.39 -0.66 19.01
C SER A 120 4.73 -1.54 20.08
N THR A 121 4.46 -2.80 19.74
CA THR A 121 3.78 -3.76 20.63
C THR A 121 4.51 -3.95 21.95
N ALA A 122 3.78 -3.90 23.06
CA ALA A 122 4.24 -4.52 24.31
C ALA A 122 4.34 -6.05 24.15
N PRO A 123 5.25 -6.74 24.86
CA PRO A 123 5.38 -8.20 24.77
C PRO A 123 4.05 -8.95 24.96
N GLY A 124 3.73 -9.88 24.05
CA GLY A 124 2.54 -10.74 24.14
C GLY A 124 1.25 -10.19 23.49
N LYS A 125 1.30 -9.05 22.80
CA LYS A 125 0.19 -8.54 21.97
C LYS A 125 0.55 -8.64 20.48
N ALA A 126 -0.38 -9.15 19.68
CA ALA A 126 -0.31 -9.02 18.22
C ALA A 126 -1.07 -7.74 17.83
N GLU A 127 -0.34 -6.70 17.44
CA GLU A 127 -0.94 -5.48 16.88
C GLU A 127 -0.82 -5.51 15.36
N ALA A 128 -1.85 -5.00 14.69
CA ALA A 128 -1.89 -4.96 13.25
C ALA A 128 -0.91 -3.92 12.70
N LEU A 129 -0.36 -4.22 11.53
CA LEU A 129 0.32 -3.30 10.65
C LEU A 129 -0.60 -3.05 9.46
N ASP A 130 -0.75 -1.80 9.04
CA ASP A 130 -1.50 -1.41 7.86
C ASP A 130 -0.55 -1.02 6.73
N LEU A 131 -0.81 -1.57 5.55
CA LEU A 131 -0.11 -1.26 4.31
C LEU A 131 -1.08 -0.50 3.40
N ALA A 132 -0.67 0.67 2.92
CA ALA A 132 -1.37 1.40 1.87
C ALA A 132 -0.43 1.63 0.68
N ILE A 133 -0.92 1.36 -0.53
CA ILE A 133 -0.19 1.56 -1.78
C ILE A 133 -1.05 2.44 -2.69
N VAL A 134 -0.47 3.52 -3.16
CA VAL A 134 -1.14 4.54 -3.98
C VAL A 134 -0.38 4.68 -5.30
N SER A 135 -1.08 4.49 -6.41
CA SER A 135 -0.52 4.67 -7.75
C SER A 135 -0.28 6.13 -8.09
N PRO A 136 0.53 6.42 -9.13
CA PRO A 136 0.52 7.73 -9.76
C PRO A 136 -0.90 8.10 -10.22
N GLN A 137 -1.19 9.39 -10.20
CA GLN A 137 -2.42 9.92 -10.77
C GLN A 137 -2.43 9.75 -12.30
N THR A 138 -3.59 9.42 -12.84
CA THR A 138 -3.90 9.36 -14.26
C THR A 138 -5.34 9.85 -14.48
N VAL A 139 -5.94 9.50 -15.61
CA VAL A 139 -7.34 9.79 -15.95
C VAL A 139 -8.16 8.49 -15.90
N ARG A 140 -9.48 8.61 -15.74
CA ARG A 140 -10.38 7.45 -15.62
C ARG A 140 -10.32 6.55 -16.86
N GLY A 141 -10.43 7.16 -18.04
CA GLY A 141 -10.22 6.48 -19.32
C GLY A 141 -11.38 5.62 -19.83
N ASP A 142 -12.60 5.80 -19.30
CA ASP A 142 -13.80 5.10 -19.77
C ASP A 142 -14.31 5.71 -21.10
N HIS A 143 -13.70 5.33 -22.22
CA HIS A 143 -14.19 5.66 -23.56
C HIS A 143 -14.52 4.41 -24.37
#